data_AF-A0A8X6IW56-F1
#
_entry.id   AF-A0A8X6IW56-F1
#
_cell.length_a   1.000
_cell.length_b   1.000
_cell.length_c   1.000
_cell.angle_alpha   90.00
_cell.angle_beta   90.00
_cell.angle_gamma   90.00
#
_symmetry.space_group_name_H-M   'P 1'
#
loop_
_entity.id
_entity.type
_entity.pdbx_description
1 polymer ?
#
loop_
_entity_poly.entity_id
_entity_poly.type
_entity_poly.pdbx_seq_one_letter_code
_entity_poly.pdbx_strand_id
1 'polypeptide(L)'
;MKAYNLDPVWYYTAPGLSWDSMLKFTKVKIELLMDYDMYLFVEKGIRGGISQCSNRYARANNKFLPNFEPSKPQNFLLYLDANNLYGWAMSQYLPLNDFKWVDFLDVDNIDENGEKGYILEVDLEYPESLHDDHSDLPLAPESSVPRM
;
A
#
# COMPACT_ATOMS: atom_id res chain seq x y z
N MET A 1 16.85 24.36 -9.29
CA MET A 1 17.60 24.68 -8.05
C MET A 1 16.90 25.65 -7.11
N LYS A 2 16.11 26.64 -7.57
CA LYS A 2 15.39 27.58 -6.67
C LYS A 2 14.24 26.98 -5.85
N ALA A 3 13.67 25.86 -6.29
CA ALA A 3 12.44 25.31 -5.70
C ALA A 3 12.58 24.92 -4.21
N TYR A 4 13.73 24.33 -3.82
CA TYR A 4 13.93 23.80 -2.46
C TYR A 4 15.05 24.51 -1.69
N ASN A 5 15.73 25.46 -2.34
CA ASN A 5 16.94 26.12 -1.83
C ASN A 5 17.99 25.09 -1.34
N LEU A 6 18.07 23.96 -2.04
CA LEU A 6 19.06 22.90 -1.89
C LEU A 6 19.78 22.76 -3.23
N ASP A 7 21.07 22.49 -3.19
CA ASP A 7 21.89 22.30 -4.36
C ASP A 7 22.08 20.79 -4.62
N PRO A 8 21.45 20.22 -5.67
CA PRO A 8 21.60 18.83 -6.08
C PRO A 8 23.03 18.31 -6.19
N VAL A 9 24.04 19.17 -6.43
CA VAL A 9 25.44 18.75 -6.57
C VAL A 9 26.02 18.23 -5.24
N TRP A 10 25.39 18.56 -4.11
CA TRP A 10 25.79 18.07 -2.78
C TRP A 10 25.25 16.69 -2.43
N TYR A 11 24.46 16.07 -3.32
CA TYR A 11 23.80 14.80 -3.06
C TYR A 11 24.32 13.71 -3.98
N TYR A 12 24.65 12.56 -3.39
CA TYR A 12 25.09 11.38 -4.16
C TYR A 12 23.98 10.78 -5.03
N THR A 13 22.71 10.89 -4.61
CA THR A 13 21.56 10.29 -5.30
C THR A 13 20.31 11.16 -5.18
N ALA A 14 19.37 10.99 -6.11
CA ALA A 14 18.09 11.71 -6.09
C ALA A 14 17.23 11.44 -4.84
N PRO A 15 17.15 10.20 -4.30
CA PRO A 15 16.43 9.94 -3.06
C PRO A 15 16.97 10.73 -1.86
N GLY A 16 18.30 10.90 -1.76
CA GLY A 16 18.90 11.71 -0.70
C GLY A 16 18.47 13.18 -0.78
N LEU A 17 18.49 13.76 -1.99
CA LEU A 17 17.98 15.12 -2.22
C LEU A 17 16.48 15.23 -1.89
N SER A 18 15.67 14.27 -2.32
CA SER A 18 14.23 14.26 -2.04
C SER A 18 13.92 14.14 -0.55
N TRP A 19 14.67 13.31 0.18
CA TRP A 19 14.53 13.13 1.62
C TRP A 19 14.84 14.44 2.38
N ASP A 20 15.98 15.06 2.10
CA ASP A 20 16.36 16.34 2.71
C ASP A 20 15.39 17.47 2.34
N SER A 21 14.92 17.48 1.09
CA SER A 21 13.88 18.42 0.67
C SER A 21 12.62 18.21 1.53
N MET A 22 12.14 16.98 1.66
CA MET A 22 10.97 16.68 2.49
C MET A 22 11.17 17.17 3.94
N LEU A 23 12.27 16.80 4.61
CA LEU A 23 12.54 17.20 5.99
C LEU A 23 12.62 18.73 6.15
N LYS A 24 13.23 19.43 5.20
CA LYS A 24 13.35 20.90 5.23
C LYS A 24 12.01 21.60 5.09
N PHE A 25 11.12 21.09 4.23
CA PHE A 25 9.81 21.69 3.99
C PHE A 25 8.82 21.40 5.11
N THR A 26 8.71 20.14 5.51
CA THR A 26 7.73 19.70 6.52
C THR A 26 8.19 20.00 7.93
N LYS A 27 9.51 20.04 8.17
CA LYS A 27 10.14 20.13 9.50
C LYS A 27 9.68 19.04 10.45
N VAL A 28 9.19 17.93 9.90
CA VAL A 28 8.73 16.77 10.65
C VAL A 28 9.88 16.17 11.43
N LYS A 29 9.60 15.68 12.64
CA LYS A 29 10.54 14.89 13.42
C LYS A 29 10.09 13.44 13.37
N ILE A 30 10.93 12.61 12.76
CA ILE A 30 10.71 11.17 12.64
C ILE A 30 11.54 10.51 13.73
N GLU A 31 10.87 9.76 14.60
CA GLU A 31 11.51 8.95 15.62
C GLU A 31 12.12 7.69 14.99
N LEU A 32 13.28 7.29 15.48
CA LEU A 32 13.91 6.05 15.08
C LEU A 32 13.39 4.91 15.97
N LEU A 33 13.02 3.78 15.34
CA LEU A 33 12.75 2.55 16.08
C LEU A 33 14.05 2.03 16.71
N MET A 34 14.17 2.20 18.02
CA MET A 34 15.36 1.80 18.78
C MET A 34 15.25 0.38 19.36
N ASP A 35 14.03 -0.10 19.54
CA ASP A 35 13.74 -1.45 20.02
C ASP A 35 13.92 -2.46 18.87
N TYR A 36 14.73 -3.49 19.11
CA TYR A 36 15.07 -4.50 18.11
C TYR A 36 13.86 -5.33 17.67
N ASP A 37 12.99 -5.69 18.62
CA ASP A 37 11.83 -6.52 18.35
C ASP A 37 10.77 -5.71 17.59
N MET A 38 10.59 -4.42 17.92
CA MET A 38 9.73 -3.51 17.13
C MET A 38 10.24 -3.35 15.71
N TYR A 39 11.56 -3.19 15.53
CA TYR A 39 12.17 -3.07 14.22
C TYR A 39 11.88 -4.31 13.36
N LEU A 40 12.14 -5.51 13.90
CA LEU A 40 11.87 -6.77 13.21
C LEU A 40 10.38 -6.96 12.90
N PHE A 41 9.52 -6.59 13.85
CA PHE A 41 8.07 -6.64 13.68
C PHE A 41 7.59 -5.79 12.49
N VAL A 42 8.04 -4.54 12.44
CA VAL A 42 7.71 -3.63 11.32
C VAL A 42 8.33 -4.13 10.02
N GLU A 43 9.61 -4.55 10.02
CA GLU A 43 10.30 -5.07 8.84
C GLU A 43 9.58 -6.29 8.24
N LYS A 44 9.17 -7.24 9.08
CA LYS A 44 8.38 -8.41 8.69
C LYS A 44 7.03 -8.03 8.08
N GLY A 45 6.47 -6.87 8.45
CA GLY A 45 5.22 -6.33 7.91
C GLY A 45 5.36 -5.60 6.57
N ILE A 46 6.57 -5.21 6.16
CA ILE A 46 6.77 -4.44 4.91
C ILE A 46 6.41 -5.31 3.69
N ARG A 47 5.60 -4.74 2.79
CA ARG A 47 5.22 -5.35 1.50
C ARG A 47 5.53 -4.39 0.35
N GLY A 48 5.82 -4.95 -0.82
CA GLY A 48 6.01 -4.19 -2.05
C GLY A 48 4.67 -3.80 -2.70
N GLY A 49 4.75 -3.37 -3.96
CA GLY A 49 3.55 -3.19 -4.78
C GLY A 49 2.82 -4.51 -5.02
N ILE A 50 1.49 -4.46 -5.08
CA ILE A 50 0.67 -5.61 -5.42
C ILE A 50 0.90 -5.96 -6.89
N SER A 51 1.33 -7.19 -7.16
CA SER A 51 1.43 -7.74 -8.51
C SER A 51 0.64 -9.04 -8.55
N GLN A 52 -0.34 -9.10 -9.45
CA GLN A 52 -1.31 -10.18 -9.49
C GLN A 52 -1.33 -10.81 -10.89
N CYS A 53 -1.48 -12.13 -10.95
CA CYS A 53 -1.72 -12.87 -12.19
C CYS A 53 -3.22 -13.15 -12.35
N SER A 54 -4.01 -12.14 -12.72
CA SER A 54 -5.40 -12.32 -13.12
C SER A 54 -5.53 -12.88 -14.55
N ASN A 55 -6.75 -13.19 -14.98
CA ASN A 55 -7.04 -13.59 -16.36
C ASN A 55 -6.45 -12.59 -17.36
N ARG A 56 -5.42 -13.01 -18.10
CA ARG A 56 -4.63 -12.14 -18.99
C ARG A 56 -5.38 -11.61 -20.20
N TYR A 57 -6.55 -12.18 -20.51
CA TYR A 57 -7.33 -11.83 -21.68
C TYR A 57 -8.77 -11.52 -21.28
N ALA A 58 -9.18 -10.27 -21.51
CA ALA A 58 -10.57 -9.84 -21.45
C ALA A 58 -10.95 -9.21 -22.78
N ARG A 59 -12.16 -9.50 -23.27
CA ARG A 59 -12.70 -8.95 -24.51
C ARG A 59 -14.03 -8.29 -24.24
N ALA A 60 -14.15 -7.02 -24.58
CA ALA A 60 -15.43 -6.34 -24.56
C ALA A 60 -16.35 -6.80 -25.72
N ASN A 61 -17.64 -6.88 -25.43
CA ASN A 61 -18.75 -7.01 -26.34
C ASN A 61 -19.63 -5.78 -26.18
N ASN A 62 -19.33 -4.70 -26.91
CA ASN A 62 -20.19 -3.53 -26.94
C ASN A 62 -20.42 -3.02 -28.35
N LYS A 63 -21.51 -2.28 -28.52
CA LYS A 63 -22.01 -1.76 -29.80
C LYS A 63 -21.04 -0.84 -30.57
N PHE A 64 -19.97 -0.36 -29.92
CA PHE A 64 -18.97 0.50 -30.56
C PHE A 64 -17.83 -0.30 -31.20
N LEU A 65 -17.78 -1.62 -30.98
CA LEU A 65 -16.75 -2.50 -31.54
C LEU A 65 -17.23 -3.15 -32.85
N PRO A 66 -16.34 -3.36 -33.84
CA PRO A 66 -16.68 -3.93 -35.14
C PRO A 66 -17.18 -5.37 -35.07
N ASN A 67 -16.88 -6.09 -33.99
CA ASN A 67 -17.22 -7.49 -33.76
C ASN A 67 -18.31 -7.67 -32.69
N PHE A 68 -19.22 -6.69 -32.55
CA PHE A 68 -20.32 -6.76 -31.59
C PHE A 68 -21.28 -7.90 -31.93
N GLU A 69 -21.59 -8.72 -30.93
CA GLU A 69 -22.56 -9.80 -31.03
C GLU A 69 -23.82 -9.45 -30.21
N PRO A 70 -24.96 -9.12 -30.86
CA PRO A 70 -26.20 -8.76 -30.16
C PRO A 70 -26.80 -9.88 -29.31
N SER A 71 -26.42 -11.13 -29.56
CA SER A 71 -26.88 -12.30 -28.80
C SER A 71 -26.19 -12.44 -27.44
N LYS A 72 -25.03 -11.79 -27.23
CA LYS A 72 -24.27 -11.85 -25.99
C LYS A 72 -24.55 -10.62 -25.13
N PRO A 73 -24.47 -10.74 -23.79
CA PRO A 73 -24.55 -9.59 -22.90
C PRO A 73 -23.55 -8.50 -23.28
N GLN A 74 -23.98 -7.24 -23.16
CA GLN A 74 -23.12 -6.09 -23.43
C GLN A 74 -22.17 -5.86 -22.25
N ASN A 75 -20.87 -5.68 -22.52
CA ASN A 75 -19.88 -5.33 -21.49
C ASN A 75 -18.81 -4.37 -22.02
N PHE A 76 -18.11 -3.71 -21.10
CA PHE A 76 -17.07 -2.72 -21.37
C PHE A 76 -15.83 -3.06 -20.54
N LEU A 77 -14.66 -2.67 -21.06
CA LEU A 77 -13.42 -2.75 -20.30
C LEU A 77 -13.07 -1.35 -19.79
N LEU A 78 -12.62 -1.29 -18.55
CA LEU A 78 -12.13 -0.08 -17.91
C LEU A 78 -10.67 -0.32 -17.52
N TYR A 79 -9.81 0.61 -17.92
CA TYR A 79 -8.41 0.64 -17.49
C TYR A 79 -8.23 1.83 -16.55
N LEU A 80 -7.79 1.56 -15.33
CA LEU A 80 -7.53 2.57 -14.31
C LEU A 80 -6.04 2.56 -13.97
N ASP A 81 -5.46 3.75 -13.91
CA ASP A 81 -4.09 3.96 -13.46
C ASP A 81 -4.09 5.13 -12.48
N ALA A 82 -3.56 4.89 -11.28
CA ALA A 82 -3.54 5.89 -10.22
C ALA A 82 -2.34 6.83 -10.43
N ASN A 83 -2.62 8.09 -10.77
CA ASN A 83 -1.59 9.11 -10.87
C ASN A 83 -0.95 9.38 -9.50
N ASN A 84 0.35 9.13 -9.38
CA ASN A 84 1.14 9.38 -8.17
C ASN A 84 0.60 8.66 -6.90
N LEU A 85 0.32 7.34 -7.03
CA LEU A 85 -0.21 6.51 -5.95
C LEU A 85 0.58 6.65 -4.62
N TYR A 86 1.91 6.53 -4.66
CA TYR A 86 2.73 6.67 -3.45
C TYR A 86 2.71 8.08 -2.88
N GLY A 87 2.67 9.13 -3.71
CA GLY A 87 2.55 10.51 -3.22
C GLY A 87 1.21 10.78 -2.53
N TRP A 88 0.12 10.19 -3.05
CA TRP A 88 -1.18 10.24 -2.37
C TRP A 88 -1.15 9.49 -1.04
N ALA A 89 -0.56 8.29 -1.00
CA ALA A 89 -0.41 7.52 0.23
C ALA A 89 0.48 8.25 1.27
N MET A 90 1.57 8.88 0.83
CA MET A 90 2.43 9.70 1.68
C MET A 90 1.77 10.99 2.20
N SER A 91 0.62 11.37 1.64
CA SER A 91 -0.17 12.51 2.12
C SER A 91 -1.20 12.11 3.19
N GLN A 92 -1.33 10.80 3.49
CA GLN A 92 -2.20 10.30 4.56
C GLN A 92 -1.48 10.33 5.92
N TYR A 93 -2.16 9.92 6.98
CA TYR A 93 -1.55 9.73 8.29
C TYR A 93 -0.45 8.65 8.21
N LEU A 94 0.75 9.00 8.68
CA LEU A 94 1.91 8.11 8.72
C LEU A 94 2.41 7.98 10.17
N PRO A 95 2.95 6.81 10.56
CA PRO A 95 3.57 6.65 11.87
C PRO A 95 4.88 7.45 11.93
N LEU A 96 4.94 8.47 12.78
CA LEU A 96 6.08 9.40 12.87
C LEU A 96 6.86 9.26 14.18
N ASN A 97 6.19 8.98 15.29
CA ASN A 97 6.77 8.95 16.64
C ASN A 97 5.81 8.29 17.66
N ASP A 98 6.28 8.24 18.91
CA ASP A 98 5.64 7.63 20.09
C ASP A 98 5.43 6.12 19.97
N PHE A 99 6.40 5.43 19.36
CA PHE A 99 6.36 3.99 19.16
C PHE A 99 6.41 3.22 20.49
N LYS A 100 5.35 2.47 20.78
CA LYS A 100 5.21 1.70 22.02
C LYS A 100 4.47 0.39 21.76
N TRP A 101 4.84 -0.65 22.51
CA TRP A 101 4.03 -1.85 22.62
C TRP A 101 2.75 -1.54 23.41
N VAL A 102 1.65 -2.18 23.00
CA VAL A 102 0.34 -2.05 23.64
C VAL A 102 -0.12 -3.44 24.03
N ASP A 103 -0.39 -3.66 25.32
CA ASP A 103 -0.74 -4.98 25.85
C ASP A 103 -2.19 -5.40 25.55
N PHE A 104 -3.12 -4.45 25.51
CA PHE A 104 -4.53 -4.70 25.24
C PHE A 104 -5.10 -3.60 24.33
N LEU A 105 -5.75 -4.04 23.25
CA LEU A 105 -6.43 -3.18 22.30
C LEU A 105 -7.78 -3.79 21.94
N ASP A 106 -8.83 -2.99 22.03
CA ASP A 106 -10.15 -3.35 21.52
C ASP A 106 -10.21 -2.98 20.03
N VAL A 107 -9.95 -3.97 19.18
CA VAL A 107 -9.79 -3.78 17.72
C VAL A 107 -11.08 -3.26 17.07
N ASP A 108 -12.24 -3.62 17.60
CA ASP A 108 -13.54 -3.22 17.04
C ASP A 108 -13.88 -1.74 17.30
N ASN A 109 -13.13 -1.07 18.19
CA ASN A 109 -13.40 0.30 18.63
C ASN A 109 -12.24 1.27 18.33
N ILE A 110 -11.42 0.98 17.32
CA ILE A 110 -10.35 1.87 16.86
C ILE A 110 -10.93 3.01 16.02
N ASP A 111 -10.55 4.25 16.34
CA ASP A 111 -10.82 5.40 15.47
C ASP A 111 -9.81 5.43 14.30
N GLU A 112 -10.27 5.09 13.10
CA GLU A 112 -9.46 5.08 11.87
C GLU A 112 -8.89 6.45 11.51
N ASN A 113 -9.48 7.54 12.01
CA ASN A 113 -9.01 8.91 11.77
C ASN A 113 -8.36 9.53 13.02
N GLY A 114 -8.10 8.72 14.05
CA GLY A 114 -7.48 9.14 15.28
C GLY A 114 -6.01 9.53 15.09
N GLU A 115 -5.47 10.30 16.04
CA GLU A 115 -4.06 10.70 16.04
C GLU A 115 -3.10 9.52 16.32
N LYS A 116 -3.62 8.39 16.81
CA LYS A 116 -2.85 7.18 17.13
C LYS A 116 -3.13 6.08 16.11
N GLY A 117 -2.07 5.63 15.43
CA GLY A 117 -2.11 4.45 14.59
C GLY A 117 -1.72 3.18 15.35
N TYR A 118 -2.14 2.03 14.84
CA TYR A 118 -1.81 0.71 15.38
C TYR A 118 -1.28 -0.19 14.27
N ILE A 119 -0.28 -1.00 14.58
CA ILE A 119 0.22 -2.08 13.71
C ILE A 119 -0.05 -3.37 14.47
N LEU A 120 -0.80 -4.28 13.85
CA LEU A 120 -1.31 -5.49 14.50
C LEU A 120 -0.76 -6.74 13.82
N GLU A 121 -0.32 -7.71 14.61
CA GLU A 121 -0.14 -9.10 14.18
C GLU A 121 -1.28 -9.90 14.83
N VAL A 122 -2.08 -10.54 13.98
CA VAL A 122 -3.33 -11.19 14.39
C VAL A 122 -3.46 -12.54 13.70
N ASP A 123 -4.12 -13.47 14.38
CA ASP A 123 -4.60 -14.69 13.76
C ASP A 123 -5.94 -14.39 13.06
N LEU A 124 -6.06 -14.82 11.80
CA LEU A 124 -7.25 -14.60 10.99
C LEU A 124 -7.92 -15.94 10.65
N GLU A 125 -9.23 -16.01 10.83
CA GLU A 125 -10.05 -17.06 10.24
C GLU A 125 -10.55 -16.58 8.88
N TYR A 126 -10.21 -17.32 7.80
CA TYR A 126 -10.63 -16.98 6.45
C TYR A 126 -11.55 -18.06 5.86
N PRO A 127 -12.89 -17.85 5.91
CA PRO A 127 -13.88 -18.85 5.52
C PRO A 127 -13.67 -19.38 4.10
N GLU A 128 -13.71 -20.72 3.93
CA GLU A 128 -13.56 -21.38 2.63
C GLU A 128 -14.56 -20.89 1.57
N SER A 129 -15.76 -20.51 2.00
CA SER A 129 -16.79 -19.97 1.10
C SER A 129 -16.39 -18.68 0.37
N LEU A 130 -15.36 -17.98 0.84
CA LEU A 130 -14.88 -16.73 0.25
C LEU A 130 -13.65 -16.91 -0.66
N HIS A 131 -13.08 -18.12 -0.74
CA HIS A 131 -11.80 -18.35 -1.42
C HIS A 131 -11.93 -18.17 -2.95
N ASP A 132 -13.01 -18.68 -3.53
CA ASP A 132 -13.26 -18.53 -4.97
C ASP A 132 -13.51 -17.06 -5.34
N ASP A 133 -14.28 -16.35 -4.51
CA ASP A 133 -14.65 -14.94 -4.75
C ASP A 133 -13.46 -13.99 -4.61
N HIS A 134 -12.50 -14.27 -3.71
CA HIS A 134 -11.29 -13.45 -3.57
C HIS A 134 -10.07 -14.08 -4.23
N SER A 135 -10.25 -15.07 -5.11
CA SER A 135 -9.14 -15.75 -5.79
C SER A 135 -8.21 -14.80 -6.54
N ASP A 136 -8.76 -13.71 -7.06
CA ASP A 136 -8.00 -12.64 -7.68
C ASP A 136 -7.23 -11.81 -6.64
N LEU A 137 -7.90 -11.31 -5.61
CA LEU A 137 -7.32 -10.43 -4.60
C LEU A 137 -7.54 -11.00 -3.18
N PRO A 138 -6.72 -11.99 -2.76
CA PRO A 138 -6.87 -12.59 -1.44
C PRO A 138 -6.56 -11.57 -0.35
N LEU A 139 -7.26 -11.69 0.77
CA LEU A 139 -7.04 -10.84 1.94
C LEU A 139 -5.80 -11.29 2.72
N ALA A 140 -5.07 -10.32 3.27
CA ALA A 140 -3.88 -10.54 4.10
C ALA A 140 -2.83 -11.52 3.52
N PRO A 141 -2.34 -11.31 2.28
CA PRO A 141 -1.38 -12.23 1.68
C PRO A 141 -0.06 -12.25 2.45
N GLU A 142 0.38 -13.46 2.81
CA GLU A 142 1.67 -13.67 3.45
C GLU A 142 2.80 -13.77 2.42
N SER A 143 3.97 -13.21 2.77
CA SER A 143 5.18 -13.46 2.00
C SER A 143 5.64 -14.88 2.29
N SER A 144 5.47 -15.78 1.32
CA SER A 144 5.91 -17.17 1.42
C SER A 144 6.61 -17.62 0.14
N VAL A 145 7.59 -18.50 0.29
CA VAL A 145 8.15 -19.23 -0.85
C VAL A 145 7.16 -20.34 -1.20
N PRO A 146 6.74 -20.47 -2.48
CA PRO A 146 5.86 -21.55 -2.90
C PRO A 146 6.44 -22.91 -2.48
N ARG A 147 5.66 -23.71 -1.75
CA ARG A 147 6.04 -25.08 -1.42
C ARG A 147 5.91 -25.91 -2.70
N MET A 148 7.04 -26.43 -3.19
CA MET A 148 7.09 -27.37 -4.32
C MET A 148 6.58 -28.75 -3.91
#